data_AF-A0A178KHL0-F1
#
_entry.id   AF-A0A178KHL0-F1
#
_cell.length_a   1.000
_cell.length_b   1.000
_cell.length_c   1.000
_cell.angle_alpha   90.00
_cell.angle_beta   90.00
_cell.angle_gamma   90.00
#
_symmetry.space_group_name_H-M   'P 1'
#
loop_
_entity.id
_entity.type
_entity.pdbx_description
1 polymer ?
#
loop_
_entity_poly.entity_id
_entity_poly.type
_entity_poly.pdbx_seq_one_letter_code
_entity_poly.pdbx_strand_id
1 'polypeptide(L)'
;MINFQHIPFGLRESDGELVDVADVQRGMGCNCICPSCKTPLIARHGDVNQWHFAHASRSVYSKTKKDCDFSFYVSVRLMARQIFQEEMTIQLPQYKGIVSDYSSSGFCFAEEFIVSDKQSIQLSDVKIEASFNGISVDVVGNVGAFKFVIYLTHPNRHVPSELSCFKHPKYGVLKLSLESLITLYSENNHSKSSYKKLLKDFLANDLPSKEWLFHPRYEQSENHAKEVNRKKNTIFRVKT
;
A
#
# COMPACT_ATOMS: atom_id res chain seq x y z
N MET A 1 0.72 14.57 19.56
CA MET A 1 1.88 14.63 18.64
C MET A 1 2.12 13.21 18.15
N ILE A 2 2.08 12.97 16.84
CA ILE A 2 2.24 11.64 16.27
C ILE A 2 3.72 11.24 16.39
N ASN A 3 4.02 10.09 17.01
CA ASN A 3 5.40 9.63 17.22
C ASN A 3 5.78 8.52 16.23
N PHE A 4 6.56 8.86 15.20
CA PHE A 4 7.04 7.92 14.18
C PHE A 4 8.17 6.99 14.66
N GLN A 5 8.59 7.11 15.93
CA GLN A 5 9.65 6.28 16.53
C GLN A 5 9.10 5.09 17.34
N HIS A 6 7.78 5.01 17.57
CA HIS A 6 7.17 3.81 18.14
C HIS A 6 7.06 2.75 17.05
N ILE A 7 7.80 1.66 17.19
CA ILE A 7 7.90 0.64 16.16
C ILE A 7 6.94 -0.52 16.51
N PRO A 8 5.94 -0.85 15.67
CA PRO A 8 5.03 -1.98 15.94
C PRO A 8 5.67 -3.34 15.65
N PHE A 9 6.60 -3.41 14.69
CA PHE A 9 7.21 -4.66 14.24
C PHE A 9 8.73 -4.66 14.32
N GLY A 10 9.29 -5.67 15.00
CA GLY A 10 10.73 -5.89 15.10
C GLY A 10 11.19 -6.98 14.13
N LEU A 11 12.42 -6.91 13.63
CA LEU A 11 13.03 -8.00 12.86
C LEU A 11 13.74 -8.92 13.84
N ARG A 12 13.28 -10.16 13.99
CA ARG A 12 13.88 -11.15 14.89
C ARG A 12 15.13 -11.74 14.26
N GLU A 13 16.26 -11.70 14.96
CA GLU A 13 17.56 -12.07 14.37
C GLU A 13 17.72 -13.58 14.14
N SER A 14 17.01 -14.42 14.90
CA SER A 14 17.17 -15.88 14.82
C SER A 14 16.69 -16.48 13.49
N ASP A 15 15.69 -15.88 12.87
CA ASP A 15 15.02 -16.38 11.66
C ASP A 15 14.79 -15.33 10.59
N GLY A 16 15.01 -14.04 10.88
CA GLY A 16 14.78 -12.95 9.95
C GLY A 16 13.31 -12.61 9.74
N GLU A 17 12.41 -13.08 10.60
CA GLU A 17 10.98 -12.79 10.52
C GLU A 17 10.65 -11.44 11.16
N LEU A 18 9.73 -10.68 10.56
CA LEU A 18 9.10 -9.56 11.25
C LEU A 18 8.10 -10.12 12.25
N VAL A 19 8.13 -9.60 13.46
CA VAL A 19 7.26 -10.01 14.57
C VAL A 19 6.57 -8.83 15.20
N ASP A 20 5.33 -9.05 15.64
CA ASP A 20 4.56 -8.08 16.40
C ASP A 20 5.16 -7.91 17.79
N VAL A 21 5.16 -6.68 18.32
CA VAL A 21 5.54 -6.44 19.71
C VAL A 21 4.66 -7.24 20.68
N ALA A 22 3.41 -7.54 20.32
CA ALA A 22 2.52 -8.37 21.12
C ALA A 22 2.96 -9.85 21.22
N ASP A 23 3.77 -10.32 20.26
CA ASP A 23 4.15 -11.74 20.14
C ASP A 23 5.54 -12.05 20.73
N VAL A 24 6.18 -11.08 21.37
CA VAL A 24 7.53 -11.25 21.95
C VAL A 24 7.55 -11.01 23.45
N GLN A 25 8.58 -11.52 24.12
CA GLN A 25 8.79 -11.23 25.54
C GLN A 25 9.11 -9.75 25.76
N ARG A 26 8.53 -9.15 26.80
CA ARG A 26 8.85 -7.79 27.26
C ARG A 26 10.37 -7.63 27.50
N GLY A 27 10.89 -6.47 27.12
CA GLY A 27 12.27 -6.07 27.38
C GLY A 27 13.25 -6.42 26.25
N MET A 28 14.51 -6.59 26.61
CA MET A 28 15.60 -6.90 25.65
C MET A 28 15.63 -8.38 25.23
N GLY A 29 14.89 -9.26 25.90
CA GLY A 29 14.85 -10.69 25.58
C GLY A 29 14.17 -11.04 24.26
N CYS A 30 13.56 -10.07 23.57
CA CYS A 30 12.94 -10.29 22.26
C CYS A 30 13.95 -10.58 21.13
N ASN A 31 15.24 -10.25 21.31
CA ASN A 31 16.30 -10.42 20.31
C ASN A 31 15.89 -9.89 18.91
N CYS A 32 15.21 -8.74 18.92
CA CYS A 32 14.76 -8.05 17.72
C CYS A 32 15.64 -6.83 17.44
N ILE A 33 15.84 -6.53 16.16
CA ILE A 33 16.49 -5.32 15.68
C ILE A 33 15.51 -4.46 14.88
N CYS A 34 15.79 -3.15 14.82
CA CYS A 34 15.02 -2.24 14.00
C CYS A 34 15.19 -2.60 12.52
N PRO A 35 14.11 -2.86 11.77
CA PRO A 35 14.24 -3.18 10.35
C PRO A 35 14.88 -2.04 9.53
N SER A 36 14.74 -0.79 9.99
CA SER A 36 15.28 0.42 9.34
C SER A 36 16.77 0.63 9.61
N CYS A 37 17.18 0.80 10.88
CA CYS A 37 18.55 1.18 11.25
C CYS A 37 19.39 0.02 11.79
N LYS A 38 18.79 -1.16 11.99
CA LYS A 38 19.41 -2.38 12.55
C LYS A 38 19.86 -2.28 14.02
N THR A 39 19.55 -1.20 14.73
CA THR A 39 19.80 -1.09 16.17
C THR A 39 18.91 -2.07 16.96
N PRO A 40 19.44 -2.72 18.01
CA PRO A 40 18.64 -3.56 18.91
C PRO A 40 17.42 -2.85 19.48
N LEU A 41 16.33 -3.60 19.59
CA LEU A 41 15.05 -3.12 20.11
C LEU A 41 14.77 -3.65 21.51
N ILE A 42 13.97 -2.89 22.25
CA ILE A 42 13.40 -3.23 23.55
C ILE A 42 11.89 -3.28 23.36
N ALA A 43 11.28 -4.43 23.59
CA ALA A 43 9.82 -4.57 23.59
C ALA A 43 9.25 -3.90 24.85
N ARG A 44 8.53 -2.79 24.68
CA ARG A 44 7.89 -2.06 25.78
C ARG A 44 6.42 -2.43 25.83
N HIS A 45 6.04 -3.19 26.85
CA HIS A 45 4.64 -3.47 27.18
C HIS A 45 4.23 -2.60 28.36
N GLY A 46 3.53 -1.51 28.07
CA GLY A 46 2.96 -0.63 29.09
C GLY A 46 1.53 -1.05 29.47
N ASP A 47 1.13 -0.72 30.69
CA ASP A 47 -0.27 -0.88 31.14
C ASP A 47 -1.17 0.28 30.68
N VAL A 48 -0.55 1.44 30.42
CA VAL A 48 -1.23 2.68 29.98
C VAL A 48 -0.80 3.08 28.56
N ASN A 49 0.48 2.92 28.24
CA ASN A 49 1.03 3.26 26.93
C ASN A 49 0.94 2.07 25.97
N GLN A 50 0.74 2.36 24.68
CA GLN A 50 0.80 1.35 23.62
C GLN A 50 2.05 0.49 23.71
N TRP A 51 1.85 -0.78 23.41
CA TRP A 51 2.96 -1.68 23.25
C TRP A 51 3.74 -1.27 21.99
N HIS A 52 5.05 -1.11 22.12
CA HIS A 52 5.89 -0.75 20.99
C HIS A 52 7.31 -1.23 21.23
N PHE A 53 8.05 -1.43 20.16
CA PHE A 53 9.49 -1.50 20.22
C PHE A 53 10.09 -0.10 20.32
N ALA A 54 11.06 0.05 21.21
CA ALA A 54 11.91 1.23 21.30
C ALA A 54 13.37 0.82 21.08
N HIS A 55 14.20 1.72 20.55
CA HIS A 55 15.63 1.45 20.42
C HIS A 55 16.28 1.26 21.80
N ALA A 56 17.20 0.30 21.92
CA ALA A 56 18.13 0.23 23.05
C ALA A 56 19.05 1.49 23.03
N SER A 57 19.49 1.95 24.20
CA SER A 57 19.97 3.32 24.48
C SER A 57 21.10 3.89 23.58
N ARG A 58 21.34 5.20 23.73
CA ARG A 58 22.17 6.04 22.87
C ARG A 58 23.66 5.69 22.73
N SER A 59 24.23 4.85 23.60
CA SER A 59 25.67 4.53 23.59
C SER A 59 26.12 3.62 22.43
N VAL A 60 25.17 3.05 21.67
CA VAL A 60 25.43 2.27 20.43
C VAL A 60 25.35 3.17 19.17
N TYR A 61 24.98 4.45 19.31
CA TYR A 61 24.69 5.35 18.18
C TYR A 61 25.90 5.73 17.32
N SER A 62 27.13 5.46 17.78
CA SER A 62 28.34 5.74 16.99
C SER A 62 28.49 4.87 15.73
N LYS A 63 27.59 3.90 15.50
CA LYS A 63 27.59 3.01 14.32
C LYS A 63 26.31 3.04 13.49
N THR A 64 25.29 3.84 13.82
CA THR A 64 24.04 3.87 13.06
C THR A 64 24.16 4.74 11.81
N LYS A 65 24.18 4.08 10.65
CA LYS A 65 24.42 4.69 9.33
C LYS A 65 23.26 5.54 8.74
N LYS A 66 22.09 5.68 9.39
CA LYS A 66 20.92 6.40 8.85
C LYS A 66 19.99 6.97 9.93
N ASP A 67 19.38 8.11 9.64
CA ASP A 67 18.27 8.68 10.42
C ASP A 67 17.09 7.69 10.47
N CYS A 68 16.54 7.45 11.66
CA CYS A 68 15.51 6.45 11.93
C CYS A 68 14.10 7.06 12.02
N ASP A 69 13.92 8.24 11.40
CA ASP A 69 12.75 9.09 11.56
C ASP A 69 11.44 8.46 11.06
N PHE A 70 11.55 7.48 10.15
CA PHE A 70 10.42 6.75 9.56
C PHE A 70 10.38 5.26 9.97
N SER A 71 10.97 4.90 11.11
CA SER A 71 11.04 3.51 11.57
C SER A 71 9.68 2.83 11.69
N PHE A 72 8.64 3.55 12.11
CA PHE A 72 7.25 3.08 12.08
C PHE A 72 6.87 2.58 10.68
N TYR A 73 6.90 3.46 9.67
CA TYR A 73 6.45 3.11 8.32
C TYR A 73 7.31 2.04 7.66
N VAL A 74 8.62 2.06 7.90
CA VAL A 74 9.51 1.01 7.39
C VAL A 74 9.13 -0.35 7.98
N SER A 75 8.92 -0.44 9.30
CA SER A 75 8.52 -1.70 9.94
C SER A 75 7.17 -2.21 9.45
N VAL A 76 6.17 -1.32 9.32
CA VAL A 76 4.83 -1.64 8.80
C VAL A 76 4.90 -2.12 7.36
N ARG A 77 5.66 -1.45 6.51
CA ARG A 77 5.83 -1.84 5.10
C ARG A 77 6.48 -3.21 4.95
N LEU A 78 7.50 -3.51 5.75
CA LEU A 78 8.14 -4.83 5.71
C LEU A 78 7.21 -5.93 6.24
N MET A 79 6.48 -5.68 7.33
CA MET A 79 5.46 -6.62 7.79
C MET A 79 4.35 -6.82 6.75
N ALA A 80 3.93 -5.76 6.06
CA ALA A 80 2.92 -5.87 4.99
C ALA A 80 3.38 -6.82 3.88
N ARG A 81 4.66 -6.76 3.48
CA ARG A 81 5.24 -7.72 2.52
C ARG A 81 5.10 -9.16 3.02
N GLN A 82 5.50 -9.43 4.26
CA GLN A 82 5.38 -10.76 4.86
C GLN A 82 3.93 -11.25 4.90
N ILE A 83 2.97 -10.37 5.25
CA ILE A 83 1.54 -10.68 5.22
C ILE A 83 1.06 -11.04 3.80
N PHE A 84 1.53 -10.35 2.76
CA PHE A 84 1.16 -10.67 1.39
C PHE A 84 1.69 -12.04 0.89
N GLN A 85 2.68 -12.62 1.57
CA GLN A 85 3.10 -14.00 1.28
C GLN A 85 2.09 -15.03 1.82
N GLU A 86 1.25 -14.65 2.78
CA GLU A 86 0.12 -15.45 3.23
C GLU A 86 -1.05 -15.32 2.24
N GLU A 87 -1.88 -16.36 2.14
CA GLU A 87 -3.10 -16.27 1.34
C GLU A 87 -4.08 -15.27 1.97
N MET A 88 -4.52 -14.30 1.16
CA MET A 88 -5.51 -13.30 1.57
C MET A 88 -6.36 -12.80 0.40
N THR A 89 -7.58 -12.38 0.72
CA THR A 89 -8.48 -11.70 -0.22
C THR A 89 -8.34 -10.19 -0.04
N ILE A 90 -8.17 -9.47 -1.15
CA ILE A 90 -7.96 -8.01 -1.18
C ILE A 90 -9.16 -7.35 -1.86
N GLN A 91 -9.83 -6.42 -1.19
CA GLN A 91 -10.83 -5.55 -1.79
C GLN A 91 -10.15 -4.44 -2.59
N LEU A 92 -10.62 -4.23 -3.82
CA LEU A 92 -10.16 -3.21 -4.73
C LEU A 92 -11.25 -2.16 -4.94
N PRO A 93 -10.90 -0.86 -4.98
CA PRO A 93 -11.87 0.18 -5.25
C PRO A 93 -12.37 0.12 -6.69
N GLN A 94 -13.55 0.66 -6.93
CA GLN A 94 -14.01 0.96 -8.29
C GLN A 94 -13.01 1.92 -8.95
N TYR A 95 -12.71 1.69 -10.23
CA TYR A 95 -11.88 2.58 -11.02
C TYR A 95 -12.71 3.23 -12.12
N LYS A 96 -12.66 4.56 -12.15
CA LYS A 96 -13.34 5.38 -13.15
C LYS A 96 -12.31 6.21 -13.92
N GLY A 97 -12.58 6.43 -15.19
CA GLY A 97 -11.90 7.42 -16.01
C GLY A 97 -12.86 8.55 -16.40
N ILE A 98 -12.31 9.60 -16.98
CA ILE A 98 -13.06 10.73 -17.51
C ILE A 98 -12.67 10.91 -18.97
N VAL A 99 -13.65 11.01 -19.85
CA VAL A 99 -13.45 11.47 -21.23
C VAL A 99 -14.04 12.86 -21.35
N SER A 100 -13.23 13.82 -21.80
CA SER A 100 -13.69 15.15 -22.19
C SER A 100 -13.70 15.31 -23.70
N ASP A 101 -14.72 15.99 -24.23
CA ASP A 101 -14.83 16.33 -25.65
C ASP A 101 -15.54 17.69 -25.82
N TYR A 102 -15.48 18.25 -27.02
CA TYR A 102 -16.14 19.50 -27.36
C TYR A 102 -17.33 19.25 -28.28
N SER A 103 -18.45 19.93 -28.02
CA SER A 103 -19.58 19.96 -28.93
C SER A 103 -19.25 20.77 -30.20
N SER A 104 -20.11 20.66 -31.21
CA SER A 104 -20.03 21.54 -32.39
C SER A 104 -20.23 23.02 -32.08
N SER A 105 -20.86 23.35 -30.96
CA SER A 105 -21.03 24.72 -30.47
C SER A 105 -19.87 25.21 -29.59
N GLY A 106 -18.79 24.43 -29.44
CA GLY A 106 -17.61 24.77 -28.65
C GLY A 106 -17.76 24.51 -27.15
N PHE A 107 -18.85 23.87 -26.71
CA PHE A 107 -19.06 23.53 -25.30
C PHE A 107 -18.26 22.28 -24.92
N CYS A 108 -17.40 22.39 -23.91
CA CYS A 108 -16.67 21.25 -23.35
C CYS A 108 -17.58 20.46 -22.41
N PHE A 109 -17.66 19.15 -22.60
CA PHE A 109 -18.32 18.25 -21.67
C PHE A 109 -17.36 17.15 -21.24
N ALA A 110 -17.55 16.66 -20.02
CA ALA A 110 -16.79 15.55 -19.45
C ALA A 110 -17.77 14.48 -18.95
N GLU A 111 -17.58 13.24 -19.41
CA GLU A 111 -18.36 12.08 -18.95
C GLU A 111 -17.45 11.08 -18.25
N GLU A 112 -17.92 10.55 -17.11
CA GLU A 112 -17.27 9.43 -16.42
C GLU A 112 -17.54 8.11 -17.14
N PHE A 113 -16.56 7.21 -17.13
CA PHE A 113 -16.73 5.83 -17.54
C PHE A 113 -16.11 4.87 -16.52
N ILE A 114 -16.70 3.68 -16.40
CA ILE A 114 -16.21 2.65 -15.47
C ILE A 114 -15.14 1.80 -16.17
N VAL A 115 -13.97 1.72 -15.55
CA VAL A 115 -12.86 0.85 -15.98
C VAL A 115 -12.95 -0.51 -15.31
N SER A 116 -13.30 -0.51 -14.02
CA SER A 116 -13.57 -1.70 -13.24
C SER A 116 -14.46 -1.37 -12.06
N ASP A 117 -15.44 -2.22 -11.75
CA ASP A 117 -16.19 -2.13 -10.51
C ASP A 117 -15.37 -2.52 -9.28
N LYS A 118 -15.89 -2.16 -8.10
CA LYS A 118 -15.39 -2.67 -6.82
C LYS A 118 -15.44 -4.19 -6.86
N GLN A 119 -14.32 -4.83 -6.51
CA GLN A 119 -14.19 -6.29 -6.56
C GLN A 119 -13.23 -6.79 -5.48
N SER A 120 -13.28 -8.09 -5.22
CA SER A 120 -12.30 -8.77 -4.37
C SER A 120 -11.45 -9.70 -5.21
N ILE A 121 -10.14 -9.69 -4.97
CA ILE A 121 -9.18 -10.55 -5.68
C ILE A 121 -8.39 -11.40 -4.68
N GLN A 122 -7.81 -12.48 -5.19
CA GLN A 122 -6.70 -13.18 -4.54
C GLN A 122 -5.51 -13.14 -5.50
N LEU A 123 -4.32 -13.04 -4.93
CA LEU A 123 -3.08 -13.08 -5.69
C LEU A 123 -2.50 -14.50 -5.64
N SER A 124 -2.13 -15.03 -6.79
CA SER A 124 -1.27 -16.23 -6.88
C SER A 124 0.15 -15.86 -7.27
N ASP A 125 1.09 -16.79 -7.04
CA ASP A 125 2.52 -16.64 -7.36
C ASP A 125 3.14 -15.35 -6.80
N VAL A 126 2.80 -15.03 -5.55
CA VAL A 126 3.22 -13.78 -4.90
C VAL A 126 4.73 -13.74 -4.71
N LYS A 127 5.34 -12.65 -5.17
CA LYS A 127 6.74 -12.29 -4.95
C LYS A 127 6.81 -10.94 -4.27
N ILE A 128 7.53 -10.89 -3.15
CA ILE A 128 7.80 -9.66 -2.41
C ILE A 128 9.14 -9.06 -2.82
N GLU A 129 9.29 -7.75 -2.64
CA GLU A 129 10.51 -7.00 -2.98
C GLU A 129 10.95 -7.17 -4.46
N ALA A 130 10.01 -7.47 -5.34
CA ALA A 130 10.31 -7.79 -6.73
C ALA A 130 10.78 -6.57 -7.53
N SER A 131 11.51 -6.84 -8.61
CA SER A 131 11.78 -5.83 -9.64
C SER A 131 10.71 -5.89 -10.72
N PHE A 132 10.15 -4.74 -11.05
CA PHE A 132 9.21 -4.54 -12.14
C PHE A 132 9.74 -3.44 -13.05
N ASN A 133 10.21 -3.81 -14.25
CA ASN A 133 10.84 -2.91 -15.22
C ASN A 133 11.97 -2.05 -14.61
N GLY A 134 12.81 -2.66 -13.78
CA GLY A 134 13.93 -1.96 -13.11
C GLY A 134 13.52 -1.21 -11.84
N ILE A 135 12.24 -1.14 -11.51
CA ILE A 135 11.72 -0.47 -10.31
C ILE A 135 11.52 -1.50 -9.20
N SER A 136 12.02 -1.24 -8.01
CA SER A 136 11.74 -2.07 -6.83
C SER A 136 10.34 -1.79 -6.30
N VAL A 137 9.46 -2.80 -6.42
CA VAL A 137 8.07 -2.76 -5.96
C VAL A 137 7.89 -3.64 -4.71
N ASP A 138 6.73 -3.53 -4.07
CA ASP A 138 6.47 -4.25 -2.82
C ASP A 138 5.96 -5.66 -3.06
N VAL A 139 4.99 -5.81 -3.96
CA VAL A 139 4.37 -7.11 -4.27
C VAL A 139 4.15 -7.21 -5.77
N VAL A 140 4.45 -8.38 -6.33
CA VAL A 140 4.02 -8.81 -7.66
C VAL A 140 3.34 -10.17 -7.54
N GLY A 141 2.14 -10.30 -8.07
CA GLY A 141 1.40 -11.56 -8.13
C GLY A 141 0.61 -11.68 -9.44
N ASN A 142 -0.29 -12.66 -9.49
CA ASN A 142 -1.17 -12.92 -10.61
C ASN A 142 -2.64 -12.81 -10.18
N VAL A 143 -3.47 -12.22 -11.04
CA VAL A 143 -4.94 -12.26 -10.98
C VAL A 143 -5.41 -12.85 -12.31
N GLY A 144 -5.70 -14.15 -12.32
CA GLY A 144 -5.91 -14.90 -13.56
C GLY A 144 -4.68 -14.79 -14.47
N ALA A 145 -4.88 -14.35 -15.72
CA ALA A 145 -3.80 -14.18 -16.69
C ALA A 145 -3.05 -12.84 -16.58
N PHE A 146 -3.44 -11.97 -15.63
CA PHE A 146 -2.86 -10.64 -15.46
C PHE A 146 -1.84 -10.62 -14.34
N LYS A 147 -0.75 -9.90 -14.55
CA LYS A 147 0.21 -9.58 -13.51
C LYS A 147 -0.33 -8.40 -12.69
N PHE A 148 -0.19 -8.47 -11.38
CA PHE A 148 -0.71 -7.46 -10.46
C PHE A 148 0.41 -6.96 -9.57
N VAL A 149 0.60 -5.64 -9.54
CA VAL A 149 1.65 -4.98 -8.76
C VAL A 149 1.00 -4.16 -7.66
N ILE A 150 1.47 -4.33 -6.42
CA ILE A 150 1.11 -3.46 -5.30
C ILE A 150 2.36 -2.66 -4.92
N TYR A 151 2.22 -1.35 -4.83
CA TYR A 151 3.25 -0.43 -4.37
C TYR A 151 2.80 0.27 -3.09
N LEU A 152 3.57 0.09 -2.01
CA LEU A 152 3.24 0.64 -0.69
C LEU A 152 3.88 2.02 -0.54
N THR A 153 3.07 3.03 -0.25
CA THR A 153 3.53 4.42 -0.04
C THR A 153 3.44 4.83 1.43
N HIS A 154 4.29 5.77 1.81
CA HIS A 154 4.28 6.45 3.12
C HIS A 154 4.94 7.83 2.93
N PRO A 155 5.00 8.72 3.94
CA PRO A 155 5.40 10.13 3.73
C PRO A 155 6.81 10.35 3.17
N ASN A 156 7.68 9.34 3.21
CA ASN A 156 9.05 9.38 2.67
C ASN A 156 9.26 8.37 1.53
N ARG A 157 8.17 7.90 0.91
CA ARG A 157 8.18 6.97 -0.23
C ARG A 157 6.96 7.23 -1.09
N HIS A 158 7.14 8.10 -2.08
CA HIS A 158 6.15 8.37 -3.11
C HIS A 158 6.22 7.34 -4.24
N VAL A 159 5.22 7.37 -5.12
CA VAL A 159 5.18 6.56 -6.34
C VAL A 159 6.23 7.11 -7.32
N PRO A 160 7.17 6.28 -7.82
CA PRO A 160 8.08 6.65 -8.89
C PRO A 160 7.29 6.99 -10.17
N SER A 161 7.70 8.02 -10.91
CA SER A 161 7.00 8.47 -12.11
C SER A 161 6.88 7.37 -13.17
N GLU A 162 7.86 6.47 -13.23
CA GLU A 162 7.92 5.35 -14.15
C GLU A 162 6.80 4.33 -13.91
N LEU A 163 6.32 4.16 -12.66
CA LEU A 163 5.16 3.29 -12.37
C LEU A 163 3.84 3.91 -12.82
N SER A 164 3.74 5.25 -12.82
CA SER A 164 2.52 5.97 -13.22
C SER A 164 2.42 6.12 -14.74
N CYS A 165 3.55 6.21 -15.46
CA CYS A 165 3.58 6.38 -16.91
C CYS A 165 3.55 5.05 -17.68
N PHE A 166 3.83 3.92 -17.02
CA PHE A 166 3.90 2.62 -17.68
C PHE A 166 2.49 2.07 -17.99
N LYS A 167 2.18 1.94 -19.28
CA LYS A 167 0.94 1.31 -19.77
C LYS A 167 1.25 -0.04 -20.39
N HIS A 168 0.59 -1.10 -19.92
CA HIS A 168 0.73 -2.42 -20.54
C HIS A 168 -0.57 -3.23 -20.44
N PRO A 169 -1.04 -3.87 -21.51
CA PRO A 169 -2.36 -4.54 -21.55
C PRO A 169 -2.55 -5.75 -20.61
N LYS A 170 -1.53 -6.13 -19.84
CA LYS A 170 -1.53 -7.34 -19.00
C LYS A 170 -1.12 -7.10 -17.54
N TYR A 171 -0.95 -5.83 -17.15
CA TYR A 171 -0.53 -5.48 -15.80
C TYR A 171 -1.57 -4.58 -15.14
N GLY A 172 -1.86 -4.79 -13.86
CA GLY A 172 -2.53 -3.83 -13.01
C GLY A 172 -1.54 -3.30 -11.97
N VAL A 173 -1.59 -2.02 -11.67
CA VAL A 173 -0.73 -1.39 -10.65
C VAL A 173 -1.62 -0.66 -9.65
N LEU A 174 -1.53 -1.08 -8.38
CA LEU A 174 -2.25 -0.51 -7.26
C LEU A 174 -1.28 0.20 -6.32
N LYS A 175 -1.53 1.47 -6.05
CA LYS A 175 -0.95 2.20 -4.92
C LYS A 175 -1.73 1.85 -3.66
N LEU A 176 -1.04 1.56 -2.57
CA LEU A 176 -1.64 1.39 -1.25
C LEU A 176 -0.89 2.26 -0.24
N SER A 177 -1.57 3.28 0.30
CA SER A 177 -1.01 4.23 1.24
C SER A 177 -1.07 3.71 2.68
N LEU A 178 0.08 3.69 3.35
CA LEU A 178 0.20 3.27 4.75
C LEU A 178 0.03 4.44 5.72
N GLU A 179 -0.21 5.66 5.24
CA GLU A 179 -0.14 6.89 6.04
C GLU A 179 -1.12 6.90 7.21
N SER A 180 -2.36 6.44 7.00
CA SER A 180 -3.42 6.42 8.00
C SER A 180 -3.21 5.39 9.11
N LEU A 181 -2.31 4.41 8.92
CA LEU A 181 -2.06 3.36 9.91
C LEU A 181 -1.53 3.89 11.23
N ILE A 182 -0.82 5.03 11.22
CA ILE A 182 -0.30 5.60 12.46
C ILE A 182 -1.42 6.10 13.38
N THR A 183 -2.47 6.69 12.79
CA THR A 183 -3.68 7.10 13.49
C THR A 183 -4.49 5.88 13.91
N LEU A 184 -4.65 4.89 13.01
CA LEU A 184 -5.35 3.64 13.34
C LEU A 184 -4.71 2.94 14.55
N TYR A 185 -3.38 2.84 14.57
CA TYR A 185 -2.66 2.23 15.68
C TYR A 185 -2.79 3.13 16.92
N SER A 186 -2.59 4.44 16.73
CA SER A 186 -3.03 5.57 17.57
C SER A 186 -4.22 5.28 18.48
N GLU A 187 -5.35 5.02 17.84
CA GLU A 187 -6.68 4.97 18.46
C GLU A 187 -6.96 3.62 19.15
N ASN A 188 -6.27 2.56 18.76
CA ASN A 188 -6.44 1.21 19.33
C ASN A 188 -5.67 0.98 20.65
N ASN A 189 -5.30 2.06 21.36
CA ASN A 189 -4.52 2.08 22.61
C ASN A 189 -4.98 1.08 23.70
N HIS A 190 -6.28 0.81 23.78
CA HIS A 190 -6.89 0.09 24.90
C HIS A 190 -7.02 -1.43 24.66
N SER A 191 -6.75 -1.86 23.45
CA SER A 191 -6.87 -3.26 23.06
C SER A 191 -5.48 -3.86 23.00
N LYS A 192 -5.22 -4.98 23.70
CA LYS A 192 -4.02 -5.83 23.51
C LYS A 192 -4.03 -6.51 22.12
N SER A 193 -4.54 -5.83 21.10
CA SER A 193 -4.70 -6.31 19.75
C SER A 193 -3.37 -6.37 19.06
N SER A 194 -3.13 -7.47 18.36
CA SER A 194 -2.00 -7.60 17.45
C SER A 194 -2.10 -6.55 16.34
N TYR A 195 -1.05 -5.73 16.21
CA TYR A 195 -0.86 -4.85 15.06
C TYR A 195 -0.82 -5.62 13.75
N LYS A 196 -0.29 -6.85 13.73
CA LYS A 196 -0.30 -7.73 12.54
C LYS A 196 -1.73 -8.00 12.09
N LYS A 197 -2.66 -8.27 13.02
CA LYS A 197 -4.08 -8.46 12.69
C LYS A 197 -4.71 -7.19 12.12
N LEU A 198 -4.47 -6.04 12.75
CA LEU A 198 -4.96 -4.74 12.26
C LEU A 198 -4.41 -4.42 10.86
N LEU A 199 -3.12 -4.70 10.63
CA LEU A 199 -2.49 -4.50 9.33
C LEU A 199 -3.11 -5.41 8.27
N LYS A 200 -3.31 -6.70 8.59
CA LYS A 200 -3.90 -7.66 7.65
C LYS A 200 -5.31 -7.23 7.24
N ASP A 201 -6.12 -6.78 8.19
CA ASP A 201 -7.46 -6.25 7.92
C ASP A 201 -7.41 -4.97 7.07
N PHE A 202 -6.53 -4.03 7.40
CA PHE A 202 -6.31 -2.80 6.63
C PHE A 202 -5.91 -3.09 5.18
N LEU A 203 -4.89 -3.93 4.98
CA LEU A 203 -4.41 -4.32 3.64
C LEU A 203 -5.54 -5.00 2.83
N ALA A 204 -6.35 -5.83 3.47
CA ALA A 204 -7.48 -6.50 2.83
C ALA A 204 -8.62 -5.53 2.47
N ASN A 205 -9.07 -4.70 3.42
CA ASN A 205 -10.41 -4.13 3.40
C ASN A 205 -10.46 -2.61 3.28
N ASP A 206 -9.40 -1.88 3.65
CA ASP A 206 -9.41 -0.42 3.64
C ASP A 206 -9.35 0.12 2.19
N LEU A 207 -10.49 0.54 1.64
CA LEU A 207 -10.56 1.10 0.29
C LEU A 207 -9.96 2.50 0.16
N PRO A 208 -10.11 3.44 1.12
CA PRO A 208 -9.57 4.79 0.99
C PRO A 208 -8.04 4.85 0.83
N SER A 209 -7.31 3.87 1.36
CA SER A 209 -5.85 3.76 1.16
C SER A 209 -5.44 3.25 -0.22
N LYS A 210 -6.37 2.71 -1.01
CA LYS A 210 -6.08 2.02 -2.28
C LYS A 210 -6.43 2.92 -3.46
N GLU A 211 -5.52 3.02 -4.42
CA GLU A 211 -5.71 3.81 -5.64
C GLU A 211 -5.11 3.07 -6.84
N TRP A 212 -5.86 3.03 -7.94
CA TRP A 212 -5.35 2.50 -9.19
C TRP A 212 -4.40 3.51 -9.85
N LEU A 213 -3.13 3.12 -10.00
CA LEU A 213 -2.18 3.86 -10.82
C LEU A 213 -2.36 3.48 -12.30
N PHE A 214 -2.62 2.20 -12.55
CA PHE A 214 -2.86 1.69 -13.88
C PHE A 214 -3.75 0.44 -13.84
N HIS A 215 -4.65 0.32 -14.80
CA HIS A 215 -5.52 -0.84 -14.97
C HIS A 215 -5.51 -1.30 -16.43
N PRO A 216 -5.37 -2.61 -16.72
CA PRO A 216 -5.16 -3.09 -18.09
C PRO A 216 -6.35 -2.83 -19.03
N ARG A 217 -7.56 -2.65 -18.48
CA ARG A 217 -8.75 -2.30 -19.25
C ARG A 217 -8.93 -0.80 -19.51
N TYR A 218 -8.08 0.08 -18.97
CA TYR A 218 -8.31 1.53 -19.02
C TYR A 218 -8.43 2.05 -20.45
N GLU A 219 -7.45 1.75 -21.31
CA GLU A 219 -7.42 2.21 -22.70
C GLU A 219 -8.63 1.71 -23.50
N GLN A 220 -9.02 0.45 -23.32
CA GLN A 220 -10.19 -0.11 -23.97
C GLN A 220 -11.49 0.59 -23.52
N SER A 221 -11.66 0.78 -22.21
CA SER A 221 -12.82 1.46 -21.64
C SER A 221 -12.88 2.93 -22.08
N GLU A 222 -11.74 3.61 -22.18
CA GLU A 222 -11.64 5.00 -22.63
C GLU A 222 -12.04 5.13 -24.11
N ASN A 223 -11.52 4.25 -24.97
CA ASN A 223 -11.86 4.25 -26.40
C ASN A 223 -13.35 3.98 -26.63
N HIS A 224 -13.94 3.03 -25.88
CA HIS A 224 -15.37 2.77 -25.92
C HIS A 224 -16.19 4.00 -25.50
N ALA A 225 -15.81 4.67 -24.41
CA ALA A 225 -16.48 5.90 -23.96
C ALA A 225 -16.39 7.03 -25.02
N LYS A 226 -15.22 7.22 -25.65
CA LYS A 226 -15.04 8.18 -26.75
C LYS A 226 -15.96 7.86 -27.95
N GLU A 227 -16.10 6.60 -28.33
CA GLU A 227 -16.99 6.19 -29.42
C GLU A 227 -18.46 6.45 -29.11
N VAL A 228 -18.90 6.17 -27.88
CA VAL A 228 -20.26 6.47 -27.42
C VAL A 228 -20.53 7.99 -27.48
N ASN A 229 -19.58 8.82 -27.04
CA ASN A 229 -19.70 10.28 -27.09
C ASN A 229 -19.78 10.82 -28.52
N ARG A 230 -18.96 10.29 -29.44
CA ARG A 230 -19.03 10.65 -30.87
C ARG A 230 -20.39 10.34 -31.50
N LYS A 231 -20.98 9.18 -31.17
CA LYS A 231 -22.31 8.80 -31.64
C LYS A 231 -23.39 9.75 -31.10
N LYS A 232 -23.33 10.10 -29.80
CA LYS A 232 -24.24 11.11 -29.20
C LYS A 232 -24.16 12.45 -29.95
N ASN A 233 -22.96 12.98 -30.16
CA ASN A 233 -22.76 14.25 -30.88
C ASN A 233 -23.25 14.22 -32.33
N THR A 234 -23.18 13.07 -33.01
CA THR A 234 -23.70 12.91 -34.37
C THR A 234 -25.23 12.94 -34.39
N ILE A 235 -25.90 12.32 -33.40
CA ILE A 235 -27.36 12.32 -33.29
C ILE A 235 -27.91 13.73 -33.01
N PHE A 236 -27.21 14.54 -32.20
CA PHE A 236 -27.59 15.93 -31.96
C PHE A 236 -27.48 16.82 -33.22
N ARG A 237 -26.55 16.52 -34.15
CA ARG A 237 -26.38 17.26 -35.41
C ARG A 237 -27.42 16.97 -36.49
N VAL A 238 -28.09 15.80 -36.44
CA VAL A 238 -29.08 15.39 -37.47
C VAL A 238 -30.50 15.83 -37.11
N LYS A 239 -30.73 16.27 -35.86
CA LYS A 239 -32.04 16.72 -35.37
C LYS A 239 -32.23 18.25 -35.35
N THR A 240 -31.25 19.00 -35.83
CA THR A 240 -31.28 20.47 -36.02
C THR A 240 -31.24 20.79 -37.50
#